data_AF-A0A957S716-F1
#
_entry.id   AF-A0A957S716-F1
#
_cell.length_a   1.000
_cell.length_b   1.000
_cell.length_c   1.000
_cell.angle_alpha   90.00
_cell.angle_beta   90.00
_cell.angle_gamma   90.00
#
_symmetry.space_group_name_H-M   'P 1'
#
loop_
_entity.id
_entity.type
_entity.pdbx_description
1 polymer ?
#
loop_
_entity_poly.entity_id
_entity_poly.type
_entity_poly.pdbx_seq_one_letter_code
_entity_poly.pdbx_strand_id
1 'polypeptide(L)'
;MTTVQHPDGRMSQYPPASEWDDWVEWDGRAWPKKVARRYMLVPTICFNCESACGLLAYIDKTSLEIKKFEGNPVHPGSRGRNCAKGPATLNQVYDPERIL
;
A
#
# COMPACT_ATOMS: atom_id res chain seq x y z
N MET A 1 -4.67 11.99 7.79
CA MET A 1 -4.96 10.53 7.82
C MET A 1 -6.45 10.33 8.02
N THR A 2 -7.06 9.40 7.27
CA THR A 2 -8.45 8.96 7.44
C THR A 2 -8.52 7.92 8.55
N THR A 3 -9.34 8.17 9.56
CA THR A 3 -9.60 7.20 10.64
C THR A 3 -10.78 6.31 10.26
N VAL A 4 -10.57 5.00 10.27
CA VAL A 4 -11.60 3.99 10.02
C VAL A 4 -11.88 3.23 11.31
N GLN A 5 -13.14 3.24 11.76
CA GLN A 5 -13.60 2.46 12.90
C GLN A 5 -14.13 1.10 12.43
N HIS A 6 -13.55 0.03 12.94
CA HIS A 6 -13.92 -1.34 12.62
C HIS A 6 -15.14 -1.79 13.45
N PRO A 7 -15.91 -2.80 13.01
CA PRO A 7 -17.05 -3.33 13.78
C PRO A 7 -16.68 -3.89 15.15
N ASP A 8 -15.42 -4.28 15.35
CA ASP A 8 -14.88 -4.76 16.63
C ASP A 8 -14.36 -3.62 17.54
N GLY A 9 -14.62 -2.37 17.18
CA GLY A 9 -14.24 -1.18 17.95
C GLY A 9 -12.81 -0.68 17.72
N ARG A 10 -11.98 -1.39 16.95
CA ARG A 10 -10.62 -0.92 16.63
C ARG A 10 -10.65 0.29 15.71
N MET A 11 -9.63 1.13 15.80
CA MET A 11 -9.40 2.23 14.87
C MET A 11 -8.12 1.98 14.07
N SER A 12 -8.18 2.23 12.76
CA SER A 12 -7.02 2.23 11.88
C SER A 12 -6.90 3.57 11.17
N GLN A 13 -5.66 3.99 10.91
CA GLN A 13 -5.39 5.22 10.18
C GLN A 13 -4.82 4.89 8.81
N TYR A 14 -5.40 5.51 7.79
CA TYR A 14 -4.98 5.35 6.40
C TYR A 14 -4.68 6.70 5.76
N PRO A 15 -3.87 6.76 4.70
CA PRO A 15 -3.74 7.96 3.87
C PRO A 15 -5.11 8.37 3.31
N PRO A 16 -5.52 9.65 3.40
CA PRO A 16 -6.78 10.09 2.81
C PRO A 16 -6.70 10.06 1.29
N ALA A 17 -7.78 9.64 0.63
CA ALA A 17 -7.81 9.45 -0.82
C ALA A 17 -7.48 10.73 -1.60
N SER A 18 -7.84 11.89 -1.05
CA SER A 18 -7.52 13.20 -1.61
C SER A 18 -6.02 13.53 -1.65
N GLU A 19 -5.18 12.81 -0.90
CA GLU A 19 -3.73 13.02 -0.83
C GLU A 19 -2.94 11.91 -1.55
N TRP A 20 -3.62 10.94 -2.18
CA TRP A 20 -2.95 9.79 -2.78
C TRP A 20 -2.02 10.15 -3.94
N ASP A 21 -2.27 11.25 -4.66
CA ASP A 21 -1.38 11.70 -5.74
C ASP A 21 0.00 12.16 -5.23
N ASP A 22 0.12 12.55 -3.96
CA ASP A 22 1.35 13.07 -3.36
C ASP A 22 1.42 12.84 -1.85
N TRP A 23 1.57 11.57 -1.47
CA TRP A 23 1.66 11.14 -0.08
C TRP A 23 3.09 11.17 0.43
N VAL A 24 3.29 11.63 1.67
CA VAL A 24 4.62 11.67 2.30
C VAL A 24 4.66 10.69 3.48
N GLU A 25 5.66 9.79 3.48
CA GLU A 25 6.01 8.99 4.65
C GLU A 25 7.45 9.21 5.06
N TRP A 26 7.73 8.99 6.35
CA TRP A 26 9.07 9.08 6.91
C TRP A 26 9.76 7.71 6.85
N ASP A 27 11.01 7.70 6.39
CA ASP A 27 11.83 6.50 6.34
C ASP A 27 12.22 6.06 7.76
N GLY A 28 11.54 5.04 8.28
CA GLY A 28 11.83 4.49 9.60
C GLY A 28 13.23 3.91 9.75
N ARG A 29 13.88 3.46 8.66
CA ARG A 29 15.24 2.92 8.68
C ARG A 29 16.30 4.01 8.84
N ALA A 30 15.94 5.27 8.53
CA ALA A 30 16.84 6.40 8.63
C ALA A 30 16.91 7.02 10.03
N TRP A 31 16.16 6.49 11.01
CA TRP A 31 16.16 7.00 12.39
C TRP A 31 17.59 7.11 12.96
N PRO A 32 17.96 8.26 13.59
CA PRO A 32 17.12 9.38 14.01
C PRO A 32 16.89 10.49 12.97
N LYS A 33 17.42 10.34 11.75
CA LYS A 33 17.25 11.34 10.69
C LYS A 33 15.83 11.25 10.13
N LYS A 34 15.16 12.40 10.01
CA LYS A 34 13.85 12.50 9.36
C LYS A 34 14.04 12.60 7.85
N VAL A 35 14.05 11.46 7.17
CA VAL A 35 14.14 11.39 5.70
C VAL A 35 12.73 11.20 5.13
N ALA A 36 12.25 12.18 4.37
CA ALA A 36 10.96 12.11 3.69
C ALA A 36 11.04 11.24 2.44
N ARG A 37 10.01 10.41 2.22
CA ARG A 37 9.77 9.68 0.97
C ARG A 37 8.41 10.13 0.41
N ARG A 38 8.35 10.43 -0.89
CA ARG A 38 7.12 10.87 -1.57
C ARG A 38 6.60 9.77 -2.47
N TYR A 39 5.33 9.45 -2.33
CA TYR A 39 4.67 8.37 -3.04
C TYR A 39 3.42 8.85 -3.77
N MET A 40 3.13 8.20 -4.88
CA MET A 40 1.78 8.15 -5.46
C MET A 40 1.14 6.84 -5.01
N LEU A 41 -0.07 6.90 -4.46
CA LEU A 41 -0.81 5.76 -3.93
C LEU A 41 -1.89 5.35 -4.93
N VAL A 42 -1.63 4.29 -5.68
CA VAL A 42 -2.51 3.87 -6.77
C VAL A 42 -3.34 2.66 -6.35
N PRO A 43 -4.69 2.75 -6.37
CA PRO A 43 -5.56 1.61 -6.10
C PRO A 43 -5.37 0.51 -7.15
N THR A 44 -5.29 -0.74 -6.69
CA THR A 44 -5.22 -1.92 -7.57
C THR A 44 -5.91 -3.12 -6.91
N ILE A 45 -5.94 -4.26 -7.59
CA ILE A 45 -6.57 -5.49 -7.14
C ILE A 45 -5.51 -6.59 -7.01
N CYS A 46 -5.55 -7.32 -5.90
CA CYS A 46 -4.71 -8.50 -5.68
C CYS A 46 -5.21 -9.68 -6.53
N PHE A 47 -4.33 -10.26 -7.35
CA PHE A 47 -4.62 -11.44 -8.18
C PHE A 47 -4.00 -12.74 -7.66
N ASN A 48 -3.55 -12.78 -6.40
CA ASN A 48 -2.94 -13.98 -5.80
C ASN A 48 -3.96 -15.04 -5.31
N CYS A 49 -5.25 -14.74 -5.37
CA CYS A 49 -6.36 -15.68 -5.23
C CYS A 49 -7.67 -15.03 -5.69
N GLU A 50 -8.73 -15.81 -5.69
CA GLU A 50 -10.06 -15.50 -6.21
C GLU A 50 -10.79 -14.43 -5.37
N SER A 51 -10.27 -14.09 -4.19
CA SER A 51 -10.86 -13.07 -3.32
C SER A 51 -10.73 -11.64 -3.86
N ALA A 52 -9.83 -11.40 -4.82
CA ALA A 52 -9.66 -10.11 -5.50
C ALA A 52 -9.59 -8.91 -4.52
N CYS A 53 -8.83 -9.06 -3.43
CA CYS A 53 -8.73 -8.03 -2.40
C CYS A 53 -8.15 -6.72 -2.97
N GLY A 54 -8.75 -5.58 -2.65
CA GLY A 54 -8.21 -4.28 -3.04
C GLY A 54 -6.90 -3.96 -2.33
N LEU A 55 -5.89 -3.57 -3.10
CA LEU A 55 -4.59 -3.12 -2.64
C LEU A 55 -4.38 -1.64 -2.95
N LEU A 56 -3.44 -1.02 -2.25
CA LEU A 56 -2.94 0.31 -2.52
C LEU A 56 -1.43 0.20 -2.79
N ALA A 57 -1.03 0.48 -4.03
CA ALA A 57 0.36 0.44 -4.45
C ALA A 57 1.05 1.76 -4.10
N TYR A 58 2.14 1.70 -3.34
CA TYR A 58 2.96 2.86 -3.02
C TYR A 58 4.07 2.99 -4.06
N ILE A 59 3.93 3.95 -4.97
CA ILE A 59 4.85 4.18 -6.08
C ILE A 59 5.76 5.35 -5.72
N ASP A 60 7.07 5.16 -5.70
CA ASP A 60 8.02 6.24 -5.46
C ASP A 60 7.92 7.26 -6.61
N LYS A 61 7.67 8.54 -6.30
CA LYS A 61 7.48 9.56 -7.34
C LYS A 61 8.74 9.91 -8.12
N THR A 62 9.91 9.49 -7.66
CA THR A 62 11.19 9.73 -8.32
C THR A 62 11.57 8.55 -9.20
N SER A 63 11.58 7.33 -8.65
CA SER A 63 12.00 6.14 -9.40
C SER A 63 10.87 5.47 -10.18
N LEU A 64 9.61 5.83 -9.90
CA LEU A 64 8.39 5.19 -10.43
C LEU A 64 8.29 3.69 -10.12
N GLU A 65 9.06 3.22 -9.14
CA GLU A 65 8.99 1.84 -8.68
C GLU A 65 7.95 1.69 -7.58
N ILE A 66 7.29 0.54 -7.57
CA ILE A 66 6.43 0.13 -6.46
C ILE A 66 7.35 -0.22 -5.28
N LYS A 67 7.16 0.43 -4.13
CA LYS A 67 7.95 0.17 -2.91
C LYS A 67 7.25 -0.75 -1.93
N LYS A 68 5.92 -0.77 -1.92
CA LYS A 68 5.09 -1.68 -1.10
C LYS A 68 3.65 -1.73 -1.60
N PHE A 69 2.94 -2.78 -1.17
CA PHE A 69 1.49 -2.87 -1.28
C PHE A 69 0.86 -2.92 0.11
N GLU A 70 -0.11 -2.04 0.36
CA GLU A 70 -0.95 -2.05 1.55
C GLU A 70 -2.39 -2.39 1.17
N GLY A 71 -3.25 -2.63 2.16
CA GLY A 71 -4.67 -2.87 1.90
C GLY A 71 -5.35 -1.56 1.51
N ASN A 72 -6.25 -1.61 0.52
CA ASN A 72 -7.04 -0.44 0.16
C ASN A 72 -8.18 -0.22 1.19
N PRO A 73 -8.19 0.88 1.95
CA PRO A 73 -9.23 1.15 2.95
C PRO A 73 -10.63 1.35 2.36
N VAL A 74 -10.75 1.81 1.11
CA VAL A 74 -12.06 2.07 0.47
C VAL A 74 -12.61 0.86 -0.27
N HIS A 75 -11.83 -0.22 -0.41
CA HIS A 75 -12.29 -1.42 -1.09
C HIS A 75 -13.15 -2.29 -0.15
N PRO A 76 -14.35 -2.76 -0.58
CA PRO A 76 -15.28 -3.46 0.31
C PRO A 76 -14.75 -4.81 0.82
N GLY A 77 -13.96 -5.51 0.00
CA GLY A 77 -13.33 -6.79 0.37
C GLY A 77 -12.22 -6.64 1.44
N SER A 78 -11.16 -5.89 1.13
CA SER A 78 -9.99 -5.76 2.00
C SER A 78 -10.20 -4.80 3.18
N ARG A 79 -10.93 -3.69 2.99
CA ARG A 79 -11.14 -2.64 4.01
C ARG A 79 -9.83 -2.23 4.71
N GLY A 80 -8.78 -2.12 3.91
CA GLY A 80 -7.45 -1.73 4.38
C GLY A 80 -6.63 -2.83 5.03
N ARG A 81 -7.07 -4.11 4.97
CA ARG A 81 -6.34 -5.27 5.49
C ARG A 81 -5.78 -6.12 4.37
N ASN A 82 -4.68 -6.81 4.66
CA ASN A 82 -4.03 -7.75 3.76
C ASN A 82 -3.75 -9.08 4.46
N CYS A 83 -3.82 -10.17 3.70
CA CYS A 83 -3.15 -11.42 4.07
C CYS A 83 -1.68 -11.37 3.63
N ALA A 84 -0.88 -12.37 4.01
CA ALA A 84 0.55 -12.42 3.66
C ALA A 84 0.82 -12.31 2.14
N LYS A 85 -0.10 -12.79 1.30
CA LYS A 85 0.04 -12.76 -0.16
C LYS A 85 -0.02 -11.34 -0.74
N GLY A 86 -0.77 -10.43 -0.11
CA GLY A 86 -0.96 -9.07 -0.64
C GLY A 86 0.37 -8.31 -0.78
N PRO A 87 1.12 -8.11 0.32
CA PRO A 87 2.44 -7.47 0.27
C PRO A 87 3.47 -8.26 -0.55
N ALA A 88 3.40 -9.60 -0.52
CA ALA A 88 4.31 -10.47 -1.26
C ALA A 88 4.17 -10.37 -2.78
N THR A 89 3.09 -9.77 -3.30
CA THR A 89 2.94 -9.45 -4.73
C THR A 89 4.11 -8.64 -5.26
N LEU A 90 4.77 -7.83 -4.41
CA LEU A 90 5.95 -7.08 -4.79
C LEU A 90 7.09 -7.96 -5.31
N ASN A 91 7.27 -9.14 -4.72
CA ASN A 91 8.30 -10.09 -5.15
C ASN A 91 8.01 -10.62 -6.55
N GLN A 92 6.74 -10.86 -6.90
CA GLN A 92 6.37 -11.33 -8.24
C GLN A 92 6.59 -10.27 -9.32
N VAL A 93 6.38 -8.98 -8.98
CA VAL A 93 6.61 -7.87 -9.92
C VAL A 93 8.09 -7.73 -10.27
N TYR A 94 8.97 -7.89 -9.27
CA TYR A 94 10.42 -7.72 -9.39
C TYR A 94 11.18 -9.04 -9.37
N ASP A 95 10.52 -10.14 -9.71
CA ASP A 95 11.15 -11.45 -9.76
C ASP A 95 12.20 -11.47 -10.89
N PRO A 96 13.47 -11.80 -10.62
CA PRO A 96 14.50 -11.87 -11.66
C PRO A 96 14.24 -12.96 -12.71
N GLU A 97 13.42 -13.96 -12.40
CA GLU A 97 13.04 -15.03 -13.32
C GLU A 97 11.73 -14.72 -14.09
N ARG A 98 11.17 -13.52 -13.94
CA ARG A 98 9.94 -13.12 -14.65
C ARG A 98 10.18 -13.05 -16.16
N ILE A 99 9.26 -13.63 -16.93
CA ILE A 99 9.25 -13.54 -18.40
C ILE A 99 8.95 -12.08 -18.83
N LEU A 100 9.73 -11.56 -19.78
CA LEU A 100 9.60 -10.20 -20.33
C LEU A 100 8.97 -10.19 -21.74
#